data_AF-A0A1I4D2R5-F1
#
_entry.id   AF-A0A1I4D2R5-F1
#
_cell.length_a   1.000
_cell.length_b   1.000
_cell.length_c   1.000
_cell.angle_alpha   90.00
_cell.angle_beta   90.00
_cell.angle_gamma   90.00
#
_symmetry.space_group_name_H-M   'P 1'
#
loop_
_entity.id
_entity.type
_entity.pdbx_description
1 polymer ?
#
loop_
_entity_poly.entity_id
_entity_poly.type
_entity_poly.pdbx_seq_one_letter_code
_entity_poly.pdbx_strand_id
1 'polypeptide(L)'
;MPTLQTRGDAATVRITRTMNDHGAMTVEVHDTYATRHVVEYASAELQATLHQLPTGSSIPLELESVGSRANAWRAVRICGSSR
;
A
#
# COMPACT_ATOMS: atom_id res chain seq x y z
N MET A 1 12.27 5.70 -25.03
CA MET A 1 11.06 5.57 -24.18
C MET A 1 11.46 5.96 -22.76
N PRO A 2 11.01 7.10 -22.20
CA PRO A 2 11.22 7.31 -20.78
C PRO A 2 10.19 6.44 -20.05
N THR A 3 10.66 5.43 -19.32
CA THR A 3 9.85 4.82 -18.26
C THR A 3 9.55 5.94 -17.27
N LEU A 4 8.31 6.43 -17.28
CA LEU A 4 7.76 7.19 -16.16
C LEU A 4 7.96 6.28 -14.94
N GLN A 5 9.02 6.52 -14.17
CA GLN A 5 9.07 6.03 -12.80
C GLN A 5 7.86 6.67 -12.15
N THR A 6 6.77 5.93 -12.02
CA THR A 6 5.66 6.31 -11.17
C THR A 6 6.30 6.62 -9.82
N ARG A 7 6.41 7.90 -9.47
CA ARG A 7 6.96 8.30 -8.19
C ARG A 7 6.01 7.73 -7.15
N GLY A 8 6.42 6.69 -6.44
CA GLY A 8 5.62 6.10 -5.39
C GLY A 8 5.22 7.18 -4.40
N ASP A 9 3.94 7.22 -4.04
CA ASP A 9 3.40 8.13 -3.05
C ASP A 9 3.66 7.53 -1.67
N ALA A 10 4.66 8.07 -0.97
CA ALA A 10 4.96 7.69 0.40
C ALA A 10 3.97 8.40 1.34
N ALA A 11 3.07 7.62 1.92
CA ALA A 11 2.05 8.14 2.83
C ALA A 11 1.90 7.24 4.06
N THR A 12 1.53 7.84 5.19
CA THR A 12 1.05 7.05 6.33
C THR A 12 -0.34 6.52 6.01
N VAL A 13 -0.51 5.20 6.12
CA VAL A 13 -1.79 4.54 5.86
C VAL A 13 -2.22 3.72 7.06
N ARG A 14 -3.53 3.68 7.30
CA ARG A 14 -4.18 2.82 8.28
C ARG A 14 -4.79 1.61 7.59
N ILE A 15 -4.54 0.41 8.11
CA ILE A 15 -5.17 -0.82 7.62
C ILE A 15 -6.63 -0.82 8.07
N THR A 16 -7.57 -0.76 7.14
CA THR A 16 -9.02 -0.84 7.44
C THR A 16 -9.58 -2.22 7.17
N ARG A 17 -8.96 -2.98 6.25
CA ARG A 17 -9.20 -4.41 6.06
C ARG A 17 -7.87 -5.12 5.84
N THR A 18 -7.64 -6.18 6.62
CA THR A 18 -6.48 -7.07 6.45
C THR A 18 -6.50 -7.74 5.08
N MET A 19 -5.37 -8.32 4.72
CA MET A 19 -5.23 -9.09 3.48
C MET A 19 -6.21 -10.27 3.47
N ASN A 20 -6.95 -10.44 2.38
CA ASN A 20 -7.82 -11.60 2.16
C ASN A 20 -7.06 -12.75 1.46
N ASP A 21 -7.73 -13.89 1.27
CA ASP A 21 -7.18 -15.08 0.61
C ASP A 21 -6.74 -14.86 -0.85
N HIS A 22 -7.13 -13.74 -1.46
CA HIS A 22 -6.73 -13.32 -2.81
C HIS A 22 -5.58 -12.30 -2.80
N GLY A 23 -4.99 -12.01 -1.63
CA GLY A 23 -3.89 -11.06 -1.50
C GLY A 23 -4.32 -9.59 -1.55
N ALA A 24 -5.61 -9.27 -1.48
CA ALA A 24 -6.08 -7.89 -1.49
C ALA A 24 -6.24 -7.35 -0.06
N MET A 25 -5.78 -6.13 0.20
CA MET A 25 -6.00 -5.40 1.46
C MET A 25 -6.57 -4.01 1.21
N THR A 26 -7.23 -3.42 2.20
CA THR A 26 -7.75 -2.05 2.12
C THR A 26 -7.05 -1.17 3.15
N VAL A 27 -6.57 -0.02 2.68
CA VAL A 27 -5.96 0.99 3.53
C VAL A 27 -6.62 2.35 3.33
N GLU A 28 -6.50 3.19 4.34
CA GLU A 28 -6.93 4.58 4.33
C GLU A 28 -5.72 5.48 4.54
N VAL A 29 -5.52 6.45 3.65
CA VAL A 29 -4.43 7.43 3.75
C VAL A 29 -4.74 8.42 4.87
N HIS A 30 -3.80 8.64 5.78
CA HIS A 30 -4.02 9.41 7.00
C HIS A 30 -4.34 10.90 6.72
N ASP A 31 -3.71 11.51 5.71
CA ASP A 31 -3.85 12.94 5.44
C ASP A 31 -5.11 13.30 4.64
N THR A 32 -5.57 12.37 3.80
CA THR A 32 -6.65 12.62 2.83
C THR A 32 -7.90 11.80 3.09
N TYR A 33 -7.84 10.84 4.02
CA TYR A 33 -8.86 9.81 4.24
C TYR A 33 -9.19 9.01 2.97
N ALA A 34 -8.30 9.04 1.97
CA ALA A 34 -8.50 8.33 0.71
C ALA A 34 -8.39 6.82 0.94
N THR A 35 -9.41 6.09 0.51
CA THR A 35 -9.39 4.62 0.51
C THR A 35 -8.62 4.10 -0.70
N ARG A 36 -7.67 3.18 -0.46
CA ARG A 36 -6.85 2.51 -1.48
C ARG A 36 -6.97 0.99 -1.34
N HIS A 37 -7.15 0.29 -2.46
CA HIS A 37 -7.11 -1.17 -2.51
C HIS A 37 -5.73 -1.62 -2.98
N VAL A 38 -4.95 -2.22 -2.08
CA VAL A 38 -3.63 -2.75 -2.42
C VAL A 38 -3.82 -4.18 -2.92
N VAL A 39 -3.36 -4.44 -4.14
CA VAL A 39 -3.55 -5.71 -4.85
C VAL A 39 -2.24 -6.25 -5.44
N GLU A 40 -1.21 -5.43 -5.50
CA GLU A 40 0.13 -5.82 -5.94
C GLU A 40 1.16 -5.44 -4.88
N TYR A 41 2.26 -6.19 -4.85
CA TYR A 41 3.35 -5.99 -3.89
C TYR A 41 4.67 -6.06 -4.65
N ALA A 42 5.64 -5.22 -4.26
CA ALA A 42 6.94 -5.22 -4.91
C ALA A 42 7.78 -6.49 -4.62
N SER A 43 7.50 -7.18 -3.51
CA SER A 43 8.14 -8.45 -3.18
C SER A 43 7.23 -9.33 -2.31
N ALA A 44 7.53 -10.62 -2.27
CA ALA A 44 6.83 -11.58 -1.43
C ALA A 44 7.06 -11.33 0.08
N GLU A 45 8.24 -10.84 0.45
CA GLU A 45 8.57 -10.48 1.84
C GLU A 45 7.75 -9.29 2.31
N LEU A 46 7.55 -8.28 1.46
CA LEU A 46 6.69 -7.14 1.76
C LEU A 46 5.24 -7.60 1.94
N GLN A 47 4.74 -8.45 1.03
CA GLN A 47 3.41 -9.02 1.14
C GLN A 47 3.22 -9.78 2.46
N ALA A 48 4.16 -10.67 2.80
CA ALA A 48 4.13 -11.44 4.05
C ALA A 48 4.17 -10.53 5.28
N THR A 49 4.99 -9.47 5.25
CA THR A 49 5.05 -8.49 6.34
C THR A 49 3.72 -7.77 6.54
N LEU A 50 3.11 -7.29 5.46
CA LEU A 50 1.81 -6.61 5.51
C LEU A 50 0.67 -7.55 5.92
N HIS A 51 0.76 -8.84 5.57
CA HIS A 51 -0.23 -9.85 5.96
C HIS A 51 -0.28 -10.07 7.48
N GLN A 52 0.82 -9.86 8.20
CA GLN A 52 0.87 -10.02 9.67
C GLN A 52 0.28 -8.82 10.42
N LEU A 53 0.00 -7.71 9.75
CA LEU A 53 -0.48 -6.49 10.40
C LEU A 53 -2.00 -6.54 10.62
N PRO A 54 -2.49 -6.30 11.85
CA PRO A 54 -3.91 -6.27 12.14
C PRO A 54 -4.59 -5.01 11.58
N THR A 55 -5.92 -5.09 11.46
CA THR A 55 -6.76 -3.89 11.24
C THR A 55 -6.49 -2.85 12.32
N GLY A 56 -6.37 -1.59 11.91
CA GLY A 56 -6.05 -0.45 12.76
C GLY A 56 -4.56 -0.10 12.81
N SER A 57 -3.66 -0.97 12.33
CA SER A 57 -2.24 -0.62 12.23
C SER A 57 -2.01 0.55 11.28
N SER A 58 -1.20 1.50 11.73
CA SER A 58 -0.75 2.63 10.92
C SER A 58 0.72 2.45 10.54
N ILE A 59 1.02 2.50 9.25
CA ILE A 59 2.38 2.33 8.73
C ILE A 59 2.69 3.36 7.64
N PRO A 60 3.93 3.86 7.57
CA PRO A 60 4.41 4.60 6.42
C PRO A 60 4.64 3.65 5.23
N LEU A 61 3.86 3.81 4.17
CA LEU A 61 3.86 2.92 3.01
C LEU A 61 4.01 3.72 1.71
N GLU A 62 4.95 3.30 0.86
CA GLU A 62 5.07 3.81 -0.50
C GLU A 62 4.15 3.02 -1.43
N LEU A 63 3.31 3.74 -2.18
CA LEU A 63 2.25 3.19 -3.02
C LEU A 63 2.33 3.71 -4.46
N GLU A 64 2.16 2.83 -5.43
CA GLU A 64 2.08 3.16 -6.86
C GLU A 64 0.69 2.80 -7.38
N SER A 65 0.07 3.66 -8.20
CA SER A 65 -1.24 3.35 -8.79
C SER A 65 -1.08 2.31 -9.90
N VAL A 66 -1.88 1.25 -9.84
CA VAL A 66 -1.90 0.19 -10.87
C VAL A 66 -3.00 0.52 -11.87
N GLY A 67 -2.63 1.20 -12.96
CA GLY A 67 -3.54 1.58 -14.04
C GLY A 67 -4.35 2.85 -13.78
N SER A 68 -5.33 3.10 -14.65
CA SER A 68 -5.99 4.43 -14.78
C SER A 68 -7.44 4.49 -14.27
N ARG A 69 -8.07 3.36 -13.92
CA ARG A 69 -9.54 3.33 -13.67
C ARG A 69 -10.02 2.52 -12.47
N ALA A 70 -9.19 1.68 -11.87
CA ALA A 70 -9.50 1.01 -10.63
C ALA A 70 -8.66 1.66 -9.54
N ASN A 71 -9.21 1.98 -8.37
CA ASN A 71 -8.47 2.44 -7.19
C ASN A 71 -7.56 1.33 -6.62
N ALA A 72 -6.81 0.68 -7.49
CA ALA A 72 -5.89 -0.42 -7.28
C ALA A 72 -4.48 0.13 -7.17
N TRP A 73 -3.76 -0.34 -6.17
CA TRP A 73 -2.45 0.15 -5.82
C TRP A 73 -1.49 -1.01 -5.59
N ARG A 74 -0.23 -0.73 -5.89
CA ARG A 74 0.92 -1.58 -5.62
C ARG A 74 1.66 -1.04 -4.42
N ALA A 75 1.85 -1.87 -3.39
CA ALA A 75 2.73 -1.54 -2.28
C ALA A 75 4.20 -1.74 -2.70
N VAL A 76 5.00 -0.70 -2.57
CA VAL A 76 6.41 -0.69 -3.02
C VAL A 76 7.35 -1.03 -1.87
N ARG A 77 7.21 -0.35 -0.74
CA ARG A 77 8.01 -0.59 0.47
C ARG A 77 7.40 0.09 1.68
N ILE A 78 7.73 -0.41 2.87
CA ILE A 78 7.53 0.32 4.12
C ILE A 78 8.68 1.33 4.23
N CYS A 79 8.35 2.62 4.31
CA CYS A 79 9.36 3.65 4.52
C CYS A 79 9.73 3.60 6.00
N GLY A 80 10.94 3.18 6.35
CA GLY A 80 11.37 3.10 7.75
C GLY A 80 11.00 4.38 8.50
N SER A 81 10.22 4.25 9.57
CA SER A 81 9.83 5.38 10.42
C SER A 81 11.11 5.95 11.02
N SER A 82 11.67 7.01 10.42
CA SER A 82 12.66 7.82 11.12
C SER A 82 11.92 8.43 12.30
N ARG A 83 12.23 7.88 13.47
CA ARG A 83 11.75 8.28 14.79
C ARG A 83 11.86 9.79 15.01
#